data_AF-A0A150WXS6-F1
#
_entry.id   AF-A0A150WXS6-F1
#
_cell.length_a   1.000
_cell.length_b   1.000
_cell.length_c   1.000
_cell.angle_alpha   90.00
_cell.angle_beta   90.00
_cell.angle_gamma   90.00
#
_symmetry.space_group_name_H-M   'P 1'
#
loop_
_entity.id
_entity.type
_entity.pdbx_description
1 polymer ?
#
loop_
_entity_poly.entity_id
_entity_poly.type
_entity_poly.pdbx_seq_one_letter_code
_entity_poly.pdbx_strand_id
1 'polypeptide(L)' 'MQTSGHQEYIGQGSVSPGETVLAKITIMSPAYFVGKLQVGMSFDFLEGSTLIGTGRIEEILNPSLISDH' A
#
# COMPACT_ATOMS: atom_id res chain seq x y z
N MET A 1 -10.23 -1.52 7.26
CA MET A 1 -9.41 -0.48 7.91
C MET A 1 -8.99 0.50 6.83
N GLN A 2 -9.00 1.80 7.08
CA GLN A 2 -8.57 2.81 6.10
C GLN A 2 -7.51 3.72 6.73
N THR A 3 -6.52 4.12 5.95
CA THR A 3 -5.49 5.08 6.35
C THR A 3 -5.09 5.92 5.15
N SER A 4 -4.51 7.08 5.41
CA SER A 4 -3.85 7.86 4.38
C SER A 4 -2.39 7.42 4.24
N GLY A 5 -1.87 7.59 3.04
CA GLY A 5 -0.49 7.26 2.72
C GLY A 5 0.03 8.08 1.56
N HIS A 6 1.35 8.08 1.41
CA HIS A 6 2.03 8.60 0.25
C HIS A 6 2.46 7.44 -0.65
N GLN A 7 2.24 7.58 -1.97
CA GLN A 7 2.66 6.61 -2.97
C GLN A 7 3.75 7.18 -3.87
N GLU A 8 4.69 6.33 -4.24
CA GLU A 8 5.70 6.61 -5.26
C GLU A 8 5.79 5.41 -6.20
N TYR A 9 5.63 5.65 -7.50
CA TYR A 9 5.74 4.59 -8.51
C TYR A 9 7.21 4.27 -8.79
N ILE A 10 7.54 2.99 -8.83
CA ILE A 10 8.91 2.55 -9.06
C ILE A 10 9.16 2.49 -10.57
N GLY A 11 10.11 3.28 -11.05
CA GLY A 11 10.56 3.27 -12.45
C GLY A 11 9.75 4.15 -13.41
N GLN A 12 8.67 4.79 -12.97
CA GLN A 12 7.87 5.70 -13.78
C GLN A 12 7.26 6.84 -12.95
N GLY A 13 6.97 7.98 -13.60
CA GLY A 13 6.40 9.16 -12.92
C GLY A 13 4.88 9.19 -12.86
N SER A 14 4.20 8.41 -13.71
CA SER A 14 2.74 8.36 -13.79
C SER A 14 2.27 6.98 -14.24
N VAL A 15 0.99 6.67 -14.02
CA VAL A 15 0.35 5.39 -14.37
C VAL A 15 -0.98 5.68 -15.03
N SER A 16 -1.35 4.91 -16.05
CA SER A 16 -2.63 4.98 -16.74
C SER A 16 -3.61 3.91 -16.23
N PRO A 17 -4.94 4.12 -16.37
CA PRO A 17 -5.92 3.11 -16.01
C PRO A 17 -5.69 1.77 -16.73
N GLY A 18 -5.74 0.67 -15.97
CA GLY A 18 -5.50 -0.69 -16.48
C GLY A 18 -4.05 -1.16 -16.42
N GLU A 19 -3.10 -0.27 -16.12
CA GLU A 19 -1.70 -0.66 -15.93
C GLU A 19 -1.47 -1.29 -14.55
N THR A 20 -0.51 -2.20 -14.48
CA THR A 20 0.00 -2.78 -13.24
C THR A 20 1.44 -2.35 -13.04
N VAL A 21 1.75 -1.80 -11.88
CA VAL A 21 3.08 -1.28 -11.55
C VAL A 21 3.48 -1.65 -10.14
N LEU A 22 4.78 -1.58 -9.87
CA LEU A 22 5.29 -1.60 -8.51
C LEU A 22 5.27 -0.19 -7.94
N ALA A 23 4.83 -0.06 -6.69
CA ALA A 23 4.79 1.21 -5.97
C ALA A 23 5.29 1.03 -4.55
N LYS A 24 5.94 2.06 -4.03
CA LYS A 24 6.28 2.17 -2.62
C LYS A 24 5.21 2.98 -1.92
N ILE A 25 4.60 2.41 -0.89
CA ILE A 25 3.57 3.05 -0.08
C ILE A 25 4.10 3.36 1.31
N THR A 26 3.99 4.61 1.73
CA THR A 26 4.30 5.06 3.09
C THR A 26 3.01 5.39 3.81
N ILE A 27 2.70 4.66 4.89
CA ILE A 27 1.50 4.88 5.70
C ILE A 27 1.74 6.04 6.67
N MET A 28 0.80 6.98 6.78
CA MET A 28 0.95 8.17 7.63
C MET A 28 0.85 7.87 9.13
N SER A 29 0.11 6.82 9.52
CA SER A 29 -0.06 6.41 10.93
C SER A 29 0.46 4.99 11.17
N PRO A 30 1.78 4.75 11.02
CA PRO A 30 2.34 3.40 11.05
C PRO A 30 2.10 2.69 12.39
N ALA A 31 2.04 3.42 13.50
CA ALA A 31 1.78 2.86 14.84
C ALA A 31 0.46 2.07 14.92
N TYR A 32 -0.57 2.45 14.15
CA TYR A 32 -1.85 1.73 14.13
C TYR A 32 -1.75 0.37 13.40
N PHE A 33 -0.72 0.19 12.58
CA PHE A 33 -0.51 -0.99 11.72
C PHE A 33 0.61 -1.92 12.21
N VAL A 34 1.17 -1.66 13.39
CA VAL A 34 2.14 -2.55 14.03
C VAL A 34 1.56 -3.95 14.17
N GLY A 35 2.27 -4.96 13.65
CA GLY A 35 1.84 -6.36 13.69
C GLY A 35 0.64 -6.72 12.81
N LYS A 36 0.23 -5.88 11.86
CA LYS A 36 -1.04 -6.06 11.09
C LYS A 36 -0.87 -6.32 9.60
N LEU A 37 0.32 -6.15 9.05
CA LEU A 37 0.56 -6.29 7.62
C LEU A 37 1.25 -7.62 7.31
N GLN A 38 0.88 -8.23 6.19
CA GLN A 38 1.48 -9.47 5.71
C GLN A 38 1.70 -9.39 4.20
N VAL A 39 2.82 -9.95 3.73
CA VAL A 39 3.07 -10.15 2.31
C VAL A 39 1.95 -11.02 1.72
N GLY A 40 1.43 -10.59 0.57
CA GLY A 40 0.31 -11.21 -0.12
C GLY A 40 -1.06 -10.61 0.22
N MET A 41 -1.18 -9.75 1.24
CA MET A 41 -2.43 -9.05 1.53
C MET A 41 -2.82 -8.14 0.36
N SER A 42 -4.09 -8.19 -0.01
CA SER A 42 -4.67 -7.26 -0.98
C SER A 42 -5.28 -6.05 -0.27
N PHE A 43 -5.27 -4.90 -0.94
CA PHE A 43 -5.84 -3.66 -0.44
C PHE A 43 -6.44 -2.83 -1.56
N ASP A 44 -7.38 -1.96 -1.18
CA ASP A 44 -8.01 -1.00 -2.07
C ASP A 44 -7.28 0.35 -1.97
N PHE A 45 -7.12 1.01 -3.12
CA PHE A 45 -6.54 2.34 -3.21
C PHE A 45 -7.63 3.34 -3.60
N LEU A 46 -7.88 4.30 -2.71
CA LEU A 46 -9.01 5.22 -2.80
C LEU A 46 -8.52 6.67 -2.95
N GLU A 47 -9.19 7.44 -3.82
CA GLU A 47 -9.12 8.90 -3.83
C GLU A 47 -10.45 9.46 -3.34
N GLY A 48 -10.46 10.00 -2.12
CA GLY A 48 -11.70 10.31 -1.42
C GLY A 48 -12.54 9.05 -1.19
N SER A 49 -13.74 9.02 -1.78
CA SER A 49 -14.65 7.85 -1.76
C SER A 49 -14.56 6.98 -3.00
N THR A 50 -13.70 7.31 -3.96
CA THR A 50 -13.61 6.62 -5.26
C THR A 50 -12.52 5.57 -5.22
N LEU A 51 -12.85 4.32 -5.58
CA LEU A 51 -11.86 3.27 -5.82
C LEU A 51 -11.14 3.54 -7.14
N ILE A 52 -9.83 3.79 -7.06
CA ILE A 52 -9.01 4.11 -8.23
C ILE A 52 -8.02 2.98 -8.58
N GLY A 53 -7.86 2.00 -7.69
CA GLY A 53 -7.04 0.83 -7.95
C GLY A 53 -7.06 -0.16 -6.81
N THR A 54 -6.44 -1.31 -7.05
CA THR A 54 -6.23 -2.36 -6.04
C THR A 54 -4.77 -2.74 -6.05
N GLY A 55 -4.24 -3.14 -4.90
CA GLY A 55 -2.85 -3.54 -4.75
C GLY A 55 -2.71 -4.83 -3.95
N ARG A 56 -1.52 -5.42 -4.05
CA ARG A 56 -1.08 -6.55 -3.24
C ARG A 56 0.28 -6.19 -2.63
N ILE A 57 0.44 -6.49 -1.35
CA ILE A 57 1.71 -6.25 -0.64
C ILE A 57 2.71 -7.31 -1.10
N GLU A 58 3.74 -6.90 -1.85
CA GLU A 58 4.83 -7.81 -2.28
C GLU A 58 5.99 -7.83 -1.27
N GLU A 59 6.24 -6.72 -0.58
CA GLU A 59 7.30 -6.59 0.43
C GLU A 59 6.91 -5.58 1.53
N ILE A 60 7.35 -5.82 2.76
CA ILE A 60 7.17 -4.89 3.88
C ILE A 60 8.55 -4.44 4.39
N LEU A 61 8.88 -3.18 4.14
CA LEU A 61 10.20 -2.61 4.46
C LEU A 61 10.36 -2.23 5.94
N ASN A 62 9.27 -2.01 6.67
CA ASN A 62 9.31 -1.72 8.11
C ASN A 62 8.91 -2.99 8.89
N PRO A 63 9.87 -3.67 9.54
CA PRO A 63 9.60 -4.94 10.21
C PRO A 63 8.55 -4.86 11.31
N SER A 64 8.42 -3.71 11.99
CA SER A 64 7.42 -3.54 13.06
C SER A 64 5.97 -3.66 12.57
N LEU A 65 5.72 -3.50 11.27
CA LEU A 65 4.39 -3.60 10.69
C LEU A 65 4.03 -5.04 10.32
N ILE A 66 5.03 -5.92 10.22
CA ILE A 66 4.84 -7.33 9.85
C ILE A 66 4.09 -8.04 10.96
N SER A 67 3.06 -8.80 10.60
CA SER A 67 2.31 -9.64 11.52
C SER A 67 3.11 -10.89 11.91
N ASP A 68 3.13 -11.22 13.19
CA ASP A 68 3.86 -12.37 13.77
C ASP A 68 3.15 -13.73 13.59
N HIS A 69 2.31 -13.87 12.54
CA HIS A 69 1.52 -15.08 12.30
C HIS A 69 2.36 -16.33 11.98
#